data_AF-A0A9X1HEE2-F1
#
_entry.id   AF-A0A9X1HEE2-F1
#
_cell.length_a   1.000
_cell.length_b   1.000
_cell.length_c   1.000
_cell.angle_alpha   90.00
_cell.angle_beta   90.00
_cell.angle_gamma   90.00
#
_symmetry.space_group_name_H-M   'P 1'
#
loop_
_entity.id
_entity.type
_entity.pdbx_description
1 polymer ?
#
loop_
_entity_poly.entity_id
_entity_poly.type
_entity_poly.pdbx_seq_one_letter_code
_entity_poly.pdbx_strand_id
1 'polypeptide(L)'
;MNLKTIQHHRYEKGLPQEGNFILGQKRGANIFVYQAFNDKIADYAIKNQKFGGQDYSFDRMTWIKPNFLWMMYRSDWSNKDSNQSRILAIEMTYEGFEELLTEGVLTSYDKLYGDEFTWKENLDNSNVRIQWDPDHDIKGDKLKRRAVQIGIKNEALEKFNNELIKSIQDITDFVKEQKAKIDSGNEWFYVMNESIIEVNNALKKKFSIPDVFRTPFVEEIISEYDQTKSVSQPNFEKLLIENDQPERDEFVGYVKNYKNIELSRYLLKTAIVYRRDDEMSEFYCMCEDLLMFSYFASKNKHVIDLHLVLEAKLVDFDTWCGFDGEMIFYPLGYQQTKDYIANNKEFLVENVEGFAPQTADYFIESFDEEYLYKQIHSRAFWYF
;
A
#
# COMPACT_ATOMS: atom_id res chain seq x y z
N MET A 1 -14.54 -1.96 -10.21
CA MET A 1 -13.54 -2.66 -9.38
C MET A 1 -13.32 -1.87 -8.11
N ASN A 2 -13.25 -2.51 -6.95
CA ASN A 2 -13.07 -1.83 -5.66
C ASN A 2 -11.62 -1.85 -5.12
N LEU A 3 -10.67 -2.28 -5.97
CA LEU A 3 -9.23 -2.21 -5.74
C LEU A 3 -8.71 -0.82 -6.08
N LYS A 4 -7.73 -0.36 -5.31
CA LYS A 4 -6.95 0.84 -5.62
C LYS A 4 -5.84 0.50 -6.61
N THR A 5 -5.64 1.36 -7.58
CA THR A 5 -4.55 1.24 -8.55
C THR A 5 -3.54 2.36 -8.37
N ILE A 6 -2.34 2.16 -8.90
CA ILE A 6 -1.25 3.14 -8.95
C ILE A 6 -0.58 3.07 -10.32
N GLN A 7 -0.03 4.17 -10.80
CA GLN A 7 0.78 4.17 -12.02
C GLN A 7 2.06 3.38 -11.79
N HIS A 8 2.43 2.54 -12.74
CA HIS A 8 3.55 1.60 -12.56
C HIS A 8 4.89 2.28 -12.25
N HIS A 9 5.21 3.43 -12.86
CA HIS A 9 6.46 4.15 -12.57
C HIS A 9 6.57 4.59 -11.10
N ARG A 10 5.45 4.63 -10.35
CA ARG A 10 5.40 4.90 -8.90
C ARG A 10 5.23 3.65 -8.05
N TYR A 11 4.88 2.52 -8.66
CA TYR A 11 4.62 1.28 -7.95
C TYR A 11 5.87 0.79 -7.22
N GLU A 12 7.01 0.75 -7.93
CA GLU A 12 8.30 0.31 -7.40
C GLU A 12 8.84 1.24 -6.32
N LYS A 13 8.48 2.54 -6.38
CA LYS A 13 8.85 3.50 -5.36
C LYS A 13 8.26 3.08 -4.02
N GLY A 14 9.15 2.80 -3.07
CA GLY A 14 8.78 2.35 -1.74
C GLY A 14 8.42 0.88 -1.62
N LEU A 15 8.83 0.02 -2.55
CA LEU A 15 8.80 -1.41 -2.33
C LEU A 15 10.20 -1.94 -2.02
N PRO A 16 10.32 -2.97 -1.16
CA PRO A 16 11.59 -3.61 -0.88
C PRO A 16 12.18 -4.18 -2.17
N GLN A 17 13.49 -4.02 -2.37
CA GLN A 17 14.16 -4.48 -3.59
C GLN A 17 14.77 -5.88 -3.44
N GLU A 18 14.88 -6.39 -2.21
CA GLU A 18 15.40 -7.71 -1.89
C GLU A 18 14.73 -8.32 -0.65
N GLY A 19 14.89 -9.62 -0.45
CA GLY A 19 14.38 -10.34 0.72
C GLY A 19 12.91 -10.78 0.61
N ASN A 20 12.43 -11.42 1.68
CA ASN A 20 11.06 -11.92 1.77
C ASN A 20 10.15 -10.82 2.31
N PHE A 21 9.20 -10.36 1.51
CA PHE A 21 8.15 -9.43 1.94
C PHE A 21 6.81 -9.87 1.38
N ILE A 22 5.76 -9.79 2.20
CA ILE A 22 4.40 -10.02 1.73
C ILE A 22 3.91 -8.68 1.17
N LEU A 23 3.76 -8.60 -0.14
CA LEU A 23 3.16 -7.45 -0.80
C LEU A 23 1.69 -7.75 -1.11
N GLY A 24 0.82 -6.77 -0.92
CA GLY A 24 -0.59 -6.87 -1.25
C GLY A 24 -1.38 -5.62 -0.91
N GLN A 25 -2.70 -5.69 -1.04
CA GLN A 25 -3.61 -4.59 -0.75
C GLN A 25 -4.61 -4.97 0.35
N LYS A 26 -4.68 -4.15 1.41
CA LYS A 26 -5.68 -4.28 2.48
C LYS A 26 -6.80 -3.27 2.34
N ARG A 27 -7.98 -3.65 2.82
CA ARG A 27 -9.14 -2.77 2.98
C ARG A 27 -9.80 -3.05 4.33
N GLY A 28 -9.60 -2.15 5.29
CA GLY A 28 -10.05 -2.36 6.67
C GLY A 28 -9.46 -3.66 7.23
N ALA A 29 -10.33 -4.58 7.65
CA ALA A 29 -9.96 -5.89 8.19
C ALA A 29 -9.80 -6.99 7.13
N ASN A 30 -9.81 -6.64 5.83
CA ASN A 30 -9.70 -7.59 4.72
C ASN A 30 -8.42 -7.38 3.91
N ILE A 31 -8.06 -8.39 3.13
CA ILE A 31 -6.95 -8.38 2.17
C ILE A 31 -7.43 -8.94 0.83
N PHE A 32 -6.84 -8.46 -0.26
CA PHE A 32 -7.04 -9.01 -1.60
C PHE A 32 -5.97 -10.05 -1.94
N VAL A 33 -6.41 -11.18 -2.48
CA VAL A 33 -5.56 -12.19 -3.11
C VAL A 33 -6.08 -12.51 -4.51
N TYR A 34 -5.21 -13.02 -5.37
CA TYR A 34 -5.52 -13.24 -6.78
C TYR A 34 -5.39 -14.71 -7.16
N GLN A 35 -6.27 -15.13 -8.07
CA GLN A 35 -6.24 -16.43 -8.74
C GLN A 35 -6.62 -16.28 -10.22
N ALA A 36 -6.22 -17.25 -11.04
CA ALA A 36 -6.63 -17.33 -12.44
C ALA A 36 -7.36 -18.63 -12.72
N PHE A 37 -8.46 -18.56 -13.48
CA PHE A 37 -9.31 -19.69 -13.82
C PHE A 37 -9.89 -19.57 -15.24
N ASN A 38 -10.54 -20.63 -15.74
CA ASN A 38 -11.37 -20.57 -16.94
C ASN A 38 -12.68 -19.82 -16.69
N ASP A 39 -13.39 -19.52 -17.78
CA ASP A 39 -14.68 -18.83 -17.76
C ASP A 39 -15.71 -19.51 -16.86
N LYS A 40 -15.86 -20.83 -16.92
CA LYS A 40 -16.89 -21.54 -16.15
C LYS A 40 -16.69 -21.42 -14.64
N ILE A 41 -15.46 -21.60 -14.17
CA ILE A 41 -15.12 -21.46 -12.74
C ILE A 41 -15.28 -19.99 -12.33
N ALA A 42 -14.79 -19.05 -13.15
CA ALA A 42 -14.88 -17.63 -12.86
C ALA A 42 -16.34 -17.17 -12.76
N ASP A 43 -17.17 -17.50 -13.75
CA ASP A 43 -18.58 -17.12 -13.81
C ASP A 43 -19.36 -17.71 -12.62
N TYR A 44 -19.08 -18.95 -12.23
CA TYR A 44 -19.66 -19.53 -11.01
C TYR A 44 -19.22 -18.75 -9.77
N ALA A 45 -17.92 -18.49 -9.63
CA ALA A 45 -17.34 -17.83 -8.46
C ALA A 45 -17.88 -16.41 -8.28
N ILE A 46 -17.98 -15.64 -9.36
CA ILE A 46 -18.53 -14.29 -9.37
C ILE A 46 -20.02 -14.32 -9.01
N LYS A 47 -20.80 -15.21 -9.63
CA LYS A 47 -22.24 -15.31 -9.38
C LYS A 47 -22.57 -15.68 -7.94
N ASN A 48 -21.81 -16.62 -7.36
CA ASN A 48 -22.11 -17.18 -6.04
C ASN A 48 -21.26 -16.57 -4.91
N GLN A 49 -20.28 -15.72 -5.24
CA GLN A 49 -19.28 -15.17 -4.34
C GLN A 49 -18.51 -16.25 -3.55
N LYS A 50 -18.35 -17.43 -4.18
CA LYS A 50 -17.58 -18.59 -3.71
C LYS A 50 -17.34 -19.55 -4.85
N PHE A 51 -16.26 -20.32 -4.79
CA PHE A 51 -15.95 -21.38 -5.73
C PHE A 51 -16.88 -22.60 -5.57
N GLY A 52 -17.04 -23.34 -6.65
CA GLY A 52 -17.90 -24.52 -6.74
C GLY A 52 -18.31 -24.82 -8.18
N GLY A 53 -19.38 -25.60 -8.34
CA GLY A 53 -19.82 -26.09 -9.64
C GLY A 53 -19.02 -27.32 -10.11
N GLN A 54 -19.37 -27.85 -11.27
CA GLN A 54 -18.81 -29.12 -11.77
C GLN A 54 -17.36 -29.00 -12.25
N ASP A 55 -16.92 -27.80 -12.63
CA ASP A 55 -15.58 -27.56 -13.17
C ASP A 55 -14.56 -27.19 -12.08
N TYR A 56 -14.99 -26.94 -10.83
CA TYR A 56 -14.10 -26.64 -9.70
C TYR A 56 -13.87 -27.89 -8.83
N SER A 57 -12.62 -28.13 -8.45
CA SER A 57 -12.20 -29.32 -7.70
C SER A 57 -11.69 -28.91 -6.33
N PHE A 58 -12.32 -29.43 -5.28
CA PHE A 58 -11.86 -29.27 -3.89
C PHE A 58 -10.75 -30.26 -3.49
N ASP A 59 -10.58 -31.35 -4.26
CA ASP A 59 -9.54 -32.36 -4.02
C ASP A 59 -8.12 -31.92 -4.41
N ARG A 60 -7.97 -30.78 -5.09
CA ARG A 60 -6.68 -30.28 -5.56
C ARG A 60 -6.22 -29.09 -4.72
N MET A 61 -4.91 -28.99 -4.55
CA MET A 61 -4.29 -27.76 -4.07
C MET A 61 -4.59 -26.62 -5.02
N THR A 62 -5.08 -25.51 -4.49
CA THR A 62 -5.19 -24.24 -5.20
C THR A 62 -4.26 -23.22 -4.57
N TRP A 63 -3.83 -22.22 -5.35
CA TRP A 63 -2.81 -21.27 -4.92
C TRP A 63 -3.35 -19.84 -4.98
N ILE A 64 -3.27 -19.12 -3.87
CA ILE A 64 -3.59 -17.69 -3.78
C ILE A 64 -2.29 -16.87 -3.71
N LYS A 65 -2.34 -15.65 -4.26
CA LYS A 65 -1.22 -14.71 -4.25
C LYS A 65 -1.70 -13.34 -3.78
N PRO A 66 -1.11 -12.73 -2.75
CA PRO A 66 -1.45 -11.37 -2.37
C PRO A 66 -0.84 -10.33 -3.32
N ASN A 67 0.20 -10.71 -4.10
CA ASN A 67 0.91 -9.82 -5.01
C ASN A 67 0.43 -9.94 -6.46
N PHE A 68 0.07 -8.79 -7.05
CA PHE A 68 -0.54 -8.68 -8.36
C PHE A 68 0.42 -9.03 -9.50
N LEU A 69 1.62 -8.45 -9.55
CA LEU A 69 2.58 -8.71 -10.63
C LEU A 69 3.05 -10.17 -10.63
N TRP A 70 3.22 -10.78 -9.45
CA TRP A 70 3.43 -12.21 -9.35
C TRP A 70 2.28 -13.03 -9.96
N MET A 71 1.02 -12.65 -9.73
CA MET A 71 -0.11 -13.29 -10.39
C MET A 71 -0.09 -13.07 -11.92
N MET A 72 0.27 -11.86 -12.37
CA MET A 72 0.32 -11.54 -13.80
C MET A 72 1.38 -12.34 -14.52
N TYR A 73 2.58 -12.46 -13.95
CA TYR A 73 3.62 -13.36 -14.45
C TYR A 73 3.11 -14.82 -14.53
N ARG A 74 2.43 -15.30 -13.49
CA ARG A 74 1.97 -16.70 -13.43
C ARG A 74 0.86 -17.06 -14.41
N SER A 75 0.02 -16.09 -14.76
CA SER A 75 -1.08 -16.23 -15.73
C SER A 75 -0.76 -15.69 -17.12
N ASP A 76 0.46 -15.20 -17.34
CA ASP A 76 0.84 -14.44 -18.54
C ASP A 76 -0.19 -13.36 -18.88
N TRP A 77 -0.57 -12.56 -17.86
CA TRP A 77 -1.57 -11.49 -18.00
C TRP A 77 -2.90 -11.98 -18.61
N SER A 78 -3.39 -13.14 -18.17
CA SER A 78 -4.57 -13.86 -18.69
C SER A 78 -4.42 -14.52 -20.06
N ASN A 79 -3.21 -14.58 -20.63
CA ASN A 79 -2.95 -15.17 -21.95
C ASN A 79 -2.33 -16.56 -21.91
N LYS A 80 -2.03 -17.11 -20.73
CA LYS A 80 -1.29 -18.38 -20.61
C LYS A 80 -1.97 -19.57 -21.26
N ASP A 81 -3.23 -19.81 -20.92
CA ASP A 81 -4.05 -20.88 -21.50
C ASP A 81 -5.53 -20.67 -21.12
N SER A 82 -6.43 -21.44 -21.75
CA SER A 82 -7.88 -21.36 -21.50
C SER A 82 -8.31 -21.68 -20.05
N ASN A 83 -7.47 -22.35 -19.25
CA ASN A 83 -7.73 -22.60 -17.83
C ASN A 83 -7.32 -21.44 -16.92
N GLN A 84 -6.66 -20.41 -17.46
CA GLN A 84 -6.18 -19.23 -16.72
C GLN A 84 -6.53 -17.93 -17.46
N SER A 85 -7.64 -17.93 -18.22
CA SER A 85 -8.09 -16.80 -19.05
C SER A 85 -8.81 -15.69 -18.27
N ARG A 86 -9.20 -15.95 -17.03
CA ARG A 86 -9.91 -14.99 -16.15
C ARG A 86 -9.11 -14.74 -14.88
N ILE A 87 -8.90 -13.48 -14.53
CA ILE A 87 -8.21 -13.07 -13.31
C ILE A 87 -9.24 -12.62 -12.29
N LEU A 88 -9.27 -13.32 -11.14
CA LEU A 88 -10.17 -13.01 -10.04
C LEU A 88 -9.39 -12.32 -8.92
N ALA A 89 -9.90 -11.17 -8.48
CA ALA A 89 -9.53 -10.55 -7.23
C ALA A 89 -10.50 -11.00 -6.14
N ILE A 90 -9.95 -11.65 -5.12
CA ILE A 90 -10.70 -12.27 -4.03
C ILE A 90 -10.39 -11.47 -2.77
N GLU A 91 -11.41 -10.82 -2.23
CA GLU A 91 -11.32 -10.22 -0.91
C GLU A 91 -11.59 -11.30 0.14
N MET A 92 -10.69 -11.44 1.10
CA MET A 92 -10.84 -12.35 2.24
C MET A 92 -10.53 -11.64 3.57
N THR A 93 -10.95 -12.22 4.69
CA THR A 93 -10.54 -11.70 6.00
C THR A 93 -9.03 -11.69 6.14
N TYR A 94 -8.48 -10.61 6.71
CA TYR A 94 -7.05 -10.55 7.02
C TYR A 94 -6.68 -11.58 8.10
N GLU A 95 -7.56 -11.77 9.08
CA GLU A 95 -7.42 -12.80 10.13
C GLU A 95 -7.28 -14.20 9.52
N GLY A 96 -8.14 -14.56 8.56
CA GLY A 96 -8.06 -15.85 7.88
C GLY A 96 -6.81 -15.98 7.01
N PHE A 97 -6.33 -14.88 6.44
CA PHE A 97 -5.05 -14.87 5.73
C PHE A 97 -3.87 -15.13 6.68
N GLU A 98 -3.86 -14.52 7.87
CA GLU A 98 -2.85 -14.80 8.90
C GLU A 98 -2.94 -16.22 9.45
N GLU A 99 -4.15 -16.78 9.56
CA GLU A 99 -4.37 -18.18 9.94
C GLU A 99 -3.72 -19.13 8.93
N LEU A 100 -3.97 -18.94 7.62
CA LEU A 100 -3.34 -19.74 6.56
C LEU A 100 -1.81 -19.65 6.62
N LEU A 101 -1.25 -18.45 6.84
CA LEU A 101 0.21 -18.28 7.02
C LEU A 101 0.73 -19.01 8.26
N THR A 102 -0.04 -18.99 9.36
CA THR A 102 0.32 -19.66 10.62
C THR A 102 0.35 -21.17 10.47
N GLU A 103 -0.64 -21.76 9.79
CA GLU A 103 -0.70 -23.20 9.50
C GLU A 103 0.30 -23.65 8.43
N GLY A 104 0.66 -22.75 7.51
CA GLY A 104 1.41 -23.10 6.32
C GLY A 104 2.81 -23.67 6.56
N VAL A 105 3.15 -24.76 5.86
CA VAL A 105 4.50 -25.36 5.88
C VAL A 105 5.29 -24.90 4.65
N LEU A 106 6.54 -24.48 4.85
CA LEU A 106 7.42 -24.07 3.75
C LEU A 106 7.69 -25.22 2.77
N THR A 107 7.54 -24.97 1.47
CA THR A 107 7.78 -25.98 0.42
C THR A 107 9.25 -26.25 0.14
N SER A 108 10.15 -25.40 0.64
CA SER A 108 11.59 -25.60 0.61
C SER A 108 12.08 -26.02 1.99
N TYR A 109 12.87 -27.08 2.05
CA TYR A 109 13.54 -27.47 3.28
C TYR A 109 14.64 -26.45 3.65
N ASP A 110 14.70 -26.10 4.93
CA ASP A 110 15.81 -25.40 5.53
C ASP A 110 16.10 -26.07 6.88
N LYS A 111 17.38 -26.41 7.10
CA LYS A 111 17.90 -27.02 8.32
C LYS A 111 17.56 -26.24 9.59
N LEU A 112 17.24 -24.96 9.48
CA LEU A 112 16.76 -24.13 10.59
C LEU A 112 15.42 -24.61 11.15
N TYR A 113 14.64 -25.39 10.38
CA TYR A 113 13.35 -25.96 10.80
C TYR A 113 13.45 -27.42 11.27
N GLY A 114 14.66 -27.90 11.55
CA GLY A 114 14.90 -29.23 12.09
C GLY A 114 15.26 -30.27 11.04
N ASP A 115 14.77 -31.48 11.23
CA ASP A 115 15.11 -32.64 10.40
C ASP A 115 14.30 -32.72 9.10
N GLU A 116 14.96 -33.11 8.00
CA GLU A 116 14.36 -33.17 6.66
C GLU A 116 13.22 -34.18 6.57
N PHE A 117 13.32 -35.32 7.25
CA PHE A 117 12.24 -36.32 7.26
C PHE A 117 11.01 -35.76 7.96
N THR A 118 11.19 -35.13 9.13
CA THR A 118 10.11 -34.47 9.88
C THR A 118 9.46 -33.34 9.08
N TRP A 119 10.27 -32.51 8.40
CA TRP A 119 9.76 -31.47 7.50
C TRP A 119 8.92 -32.06 6.37
N LYS A 120 9.40 -33.14 5.74
CA LYS A 120 8.73 -33.78 4.61
C LYS A 120 7.39 -34.37 5.03
N GLU A 121 7.35 -35.04 6.18
CA GLU A 121 6.11 -35.57 6.77
C GLU A 121 5.11 -34.44 7.06
N ASN A 122 5.55 -33.35 7.69
CA ASN A 122 4.73 -32.17 7.94
C ASN A 122 4.19 -31.55 6.64
N LEU A 123 5.03 -31.43 5.60
CA LEU A 123 4.64 -30.86 4.32
C LEU A 123 3.62 -31.72 3.57
N ASP A 124 3.74 -33.04 3.65
CA ASP A 124 2.83 -33.98 2.98
C ASP A 124 1.46 -34.01 3.66
N ASN A 125 1.44 -33.95 5.00
CA ASN A 125 0.22 -33.92 5.80
C ASN A 125 -0.44 -32.53 5.91
N SER A 126 0.27 -31.44 5.62
CA SER A 126 -0.27 -30.09 5.74
C SER A 126 -1.35 -29.78 4.71
N ASN A 127 -2.43 -29.11 5.15
CA ASN A 127 -3.46 -28.53 4.29
C ASN A 127 -3.04 -27.18 3.68
N VAL A 128 -2.01 -26.54 4.23
CA VAL A 128 -1.49 -25.25 3.75
C VAL A 128 0.02 -25.31 3.46
N ARG A 129 0.42 -24.84 2.29
CA ARG A 129 1.82 -24.78 1.85
C ARG A 129 2.23 -23.36 1.54
N ILE A 130 3.44 -22.97 1.95
CA ILE A 130 3.98 -21.63 1.72
C ILE A 130 5.18 -21.76 0.80
N GLN A 131 5.13 -21.05 -0.32
CA GLN A 131 6.23 -20.99 -1.27
C GLN A 131 6.64 -19.53 -1.45
N TRP A 132 7.94 -19.29 -1.36
CA TRP A 132 8.55 -18.01 -1.72
C TRP A 132 9.25 -18.19 -3.05
N ASP A 133 8.83 -17.44 -4.07
CA ASP A 133 9.42 -17.41 -5.41
C ASP A 133 10.03 -16.03 -5.69
N PRO A 134 10.91 -15.88 -6.70
CA PRO A 134 11.29 -14.53 -7.14
C PRO A 134 10.03 -13.73 -7.47
N ASP A 135 9.96 -12.49 -7.02
CA ASP A 135 9.00 -11.55 -7.62
C ASP A 135 9.45 -11.19 -9.04
N HIS A 136 8.56 -10.62 -9.84
CA HIS A 136 8.80 -10.30 -11.24
C HIS A 136 8.34 -8.88 -11.56
N ASP A 137 9.10 -8.20 -12.40
CA ASP A 137 8.67 -6.92 -12.95
C ASP A 137 7.66 -7.12 -14.11
N ILE A 138 7.24 -6.01 -14.72
CA ILE A 138 6.30 -6.00 -15.83
C ILE A 138 6.81 -6.64 -17.12
N LYS A 139 8.13 -6.84 -17.25
CA LYS A 139 8.76 -7.56 -18.36
C LYS A 139 8.88 -9.07 -18.09
N GLY A 140 8.59 -9.48 -16.85
CA GLY A 140 8.78 -10.85 -16.40
C GLY A 140 10.23 -11.16 -16.00
N ASP A 141 11.05 -10.15 -15.77
CA ASP A 141 12.40 -10.32 -15.24
C ASP A 141 12.34 -10.60 -13.72
N LYS A 142 13.24 -11.46 -13.24
CA LYS A 142 13.31 -11.84 -11.82
C LYS A 142 13.87 -10.69 -11.00
N LEU A 143 13.19 -10.38 -9.90
CA LEU A 143 13.67 -9.45 -8.89
C LEU A 143 14.38 -10.20 -7.76
N LYS A 144 15.22 -9.48 -7.00
CA LYS A 144 15.89 -10.06 -5.81
C LYS A 144 14.91 -10.25 -4.65
N ARG A 145 13.87 -9.41 -4.56
CA ARG A 145 12.77 -9.61 -3.61
C ARG A 145 11.96 -10.85 -3.96
N ARG A 146 11.31 -11.42 -2.97
CA ARG A 146 10.53 -12.65 -3.09
C ARG A 146 9.05 -12.37 -2.90
N ALA A 147 8.22 -13.04 -3.69
CA ALA A 147 6.77 -13.02 -3.57
C ALA A 147 6.28 -14.34 -2.95
N VAL A 148 5.30 -14.24 -2.04
CA VAL A 148 4.68 -15.40 -1.41
C VAL A 148 3.54 -15.94 -2.26
N GLN A 149 3.43 -17.27 -2.32
CA GLN A 149 2.27 -17.99 -2.82
C GLN A 149 1.81 -18.99 -1.75
N ILE A 150 0.51 -18.99 -1.47
CA ILE A 150 -0.09 -19.80 -0.40
C ILE A 150 -0.94 -20.87 -1.08
N GLY A 151 -0.53 -22.13 -0.91
CA GLY A 151 -1.24 -23.30 -1.40
C GLY A 151 -2.22 -23.76 -0.33
N ILE A 152 -3.49 -23.96 -0.69
CA ILE A 152 -4.56 -24.43 0.18
C ILE A 152 -5.24 -25.66 -0.43
N LYS A 153 -5.49 -26.69 0.39
CA LYS A 153 -6.22 -27.92 0.03
C LYS A 153 -7.09 -28.42 1.19
N ASN A 154 -7.93 -29.40 0.92
CA ASN A 154 -8.75 -30.11 1.91
C ASN A 154 -9.54 -29.13 2.81
N GLU A 155 -9.49 -29.32 4.13
CA GLU A 155 -10.21 -28.52 5.12
C GLU A 155 -9.87 -27.02 5.04
N ALA A 156 -8.61 -26.66 4.75
CA ALA A 156 -8.21 -25.26 4.60
C ALA A 156 -8.84 -24.61 3.35
N LEU A 157 -9.02 -25.38 2.27
CA LEU A 157 -9.71 -24.92 1.07
C LEU A 157 -11.22 -24.76 1.31
N GLU A 158 -11.84 -25.70 2.03
CA GLU A 158 -13.24 -25.57 2.43
C GLU A 158 -13.48 -24.34 3.30
N LYS A 159 -12.61 -24.12 4.31
CA LYS A 159 -12.67 -22.94 5.16
C LYS A 159 -12.47 -21.65 4.37
N PHE A 160 -11.44 -21.60 3.52
CA PHE A 160 -11.19 -20.46 2.62
C PHE A 160 -12.45 -20.11 1.83
N ASN A 161 -13.05 -21.10 1.19
CA ASN A 161 -14.18 -20.90 0.29
C ASN A 161 -15.48 -20.50 1.00
N ASN A 162 -15.77 -21.11 2.15
CA ASN A 162 -17.08 -20.98 2.80
C ASN A 162 -17.10 -19.90 3.91
N GLU A 163 -15.95 -19.54 4.49
CA GLU A 163 -15.88 -18.66 5.67
C GLU A 163 -15.03 -17.41 5.43
N LEU A 164 -13.88 -17.56 4.75
CA LEU A 164 -12.88 -16.49 4.68
C LEU A 164 -13.15 -15.50 3.54
N ILE A 165 -13.65 -15.95 2.38
CA ILE A 165 -14.01 -15.10 1.24
C ILE A 165 -15.14 -14.13 1.63
N LYS A 166 -14.98 -12.86 1.25
CA LYS A 166 -15.98 -11.79 1.41
C LYS A 166 -16.53 -11.30 0.09
N SER A 167 -15.68 -11.21 -0.93
CA SER A 167 -16.13 -10.92 -2.29
C SER A 167 -15.17 -11.45 -3.34
N ILE A 168 -15.70 -11.73 -4.53
CA ILE A 168 -14.94 -12.14 -5.72
C ILE A 168 -15.33 -11.21 -6.86
N GLN A 169 -14.32 -10.57 -7.46
CA GLN A 169 -14.48 -9.69 -8.61
C GLN A 169 -13.63 -10.18 -9.76
N ASP A 170 -14.19 -10.09 -10.96
CA ASP A 170 -13.42 -10.24 -12.19
C ASP A 170 -12.67 -8.93 -12.51
N ILE A 171 -11.37 -9.04 -12.69
CA ILE A 171 -10.50 -7.92 -13.09
C ILE A 171 -9.86 -8.15 -14.46
N THR A 172 -10.35 -9.13 -15.23
CA THR A 172 -9.77 -9.54 -16.52
C THR A 172 -9.73 -8.39 -17.52
N ASP A 173 -10.80 -7.59 -17.64
CA ASP A 173 -10.83 -6.47 -18.58
C ASP A 173 -9.77 -5.42 -18.24
N PHE A 174 -9.60 -5.10 -16.94
CA PHE A 174 -8.54 -4.23 -16.48
C PHE A 174 -7.16 -4.80 -16.84
N VAL A 175 -6.91 -6.08 -16.54
CA VAL A 175 -5.64 -6.76 -16.84
C VAL A 175 -5.32 -6.71 -18.32
N LYS A 176 -6.29 -7.00 -19.19
CA LYS A 176 -6.11 -6.96 -20.65
C LYS A 176 -5.85 -5.55 -21.16
N GLU A 177 -6.55 -4.56 -20.62
CA GLU A 177 -6.32 -3.14 -20.95
C GLU A 177 -4.89 -2.73 -20.59
N GLN A 178 -4.41 -3.08 -19.39
CA GLN A 178 -3.05 -2.71 -18.97
C GLN A 178 -1.99 -3.49 -19.75
N LYS A 179 -2.23 -4.77 -20.06
CA LYS A 179 -1.32 -5.56 -20.90
C LYS A 179 -1.20 -4.99 -22.30
N ALA A 180 -2.30 -4.56 -22.91
CA ALA A 180 -2.28 -3.90 -24.22
C ALA A 180 -1.46 -2.60 -24.20
N LYS A 181 -1.56 -1.81 -23.11
CA LYS A 181 -0.73 -0.61 -22.92
C LYS A 181 0.76 -0.98 -22.83
N ILE A 182 1.12 -1.96 -22.01
CA ILE A 182 2.50 -2.45 -21.86
C ILE A 182 3.06 -2.91 -23.23
N ASP A 183 2.29 -3.71 -23.98
CA ASP A 183 2.72 -4.23 -25.28
C ASP A 183 2.88 -3.15 -26.35
N SER A 184 2.12 -2.06 -26.24
CA SER A 184 2.27 -0.89 -27.10
C SER A 184 3.45 0.02 -26.73
N GLY A 185 4.21 -0.32 -25.68
CA GLY A 185 5.30 0.51 -25.16
C GLY A 185 4.81 1.75 -24.40
N ASN A 186 3.55 1.79 -23.98
CA ASN A 186 3.01 2.90 -23.22
C ASN A 186 3.53 2.86 -21.77
N GLU A 187 4.21 3.91 -21.34
CA GLU A 187 4.74 4.05 -19.98
C GLU A 187 3.66 4.38 -18.94
N TRP A 188 2.47 4.80 -19.39
CA TRP A 188 1.33 5.19 -18.57
C TRP A 188 0.29 4.07 -18.47
N PHE A 189 0.62 3.06 -17.67
CA PHE A 189 -0.30 2.00 -17.28
C PHE A 189 -0.37 1.86 -15.76
N TYR A 190 -1.38 1.13 -15.31
CA TYR A 190 -1.70 0.98 -13.90
C TYR A 190 -1.46 -0.45 -13.43
N VAL A 191 -1.09 -0.57 -12.16
CA VAL A 191 -1.03 -1.83 -11.42
C VAL A 191 -1.80 -1.69 -10.12
N MET A 192 -1.99 -2.77 -9.37
CA MET A 192 -2.62 -2.70 -8.05
C MET A 192 -1.72 -1.92 -7.10
N ASN A 193 -2.30 -1.00 -6.34
CA ASN A 193 -1.58 -0.26 -5.31
C ASN A 193 -1.34 -1.18 -4.11
N GLU A 194 -0.14 -1.74 -4.05
CA GLU A 194 0.28 -2.69 -3.01
C GLU A 194 1.30 -2.06 -2.07
N SER A 195 1.26 -2.49 -0.83
CA SER A 195 2.21 -2.14 0.23
C SER A 195 2.70 -3.40 0.92
N ILE A 196 3.69 -3.25 1.80
CA ILE A 196 4.09 -4.30 2.73
C ILE A 196 2.90 -4.65 3.63
N ILE A 197 2.59 -5.93 3.71
CA ILE A 197 1.58 -6.51 4.60
C ILE A 197 2.28 -6.92 5.89
N GLU A 198 2.10 -6.11 6.91
CA GLU A 198 2.67 -6.35 8.24
C GLU A 198 1.99 -7.51 8.97
N VAL A 199 2.78 -8.55 9.24
CA VAL A 199 2.38 -9.74 10.02
C VAL A 199 3.05 -9.76 11.38
N ASN A 200 2.53 -10.57 12.31
CA ASN A 200 3.12 -10.69 13.64
C ASN A 200 4.57 -11.24 13.63
N ASN A 201 5.30 -11.02 14.74
CA ASN A 201 6.71 -11.40 14.88
C ASN A 201 6.95 -12.91 14.71
N ALA A 202 5.98 -13.76 15.07
CA ALA A 202 6.13 -15.20 14.90
C ALA A 202 6.16 -15.58 13.41
N LEU A 203 5.28 -14.98 12.59
CA LEU A 203 5.29 -15.15 11.14
C LEU A 203 6.53 -14.54 10.49
N LYS A 204 6.97 -13.36 10.97
CA LYS A 204 8.21 -12.73 10.48
C LYS A 204 9.41 -13.65 10.67
N LYS A 205 9.59 -14.17 11.88
CA LYS A 205 10.64 -15.15 12.18
C LYS A 205 10.47 -16.44 11.36
N LYS A 206 9.24 -16.96 11.26
CA LYS A 206 8.94 -18.19 10.53
C LYS A 206 9.33 -18.09 9.05
N PHE A 207 9.17 -16.93 8.42
CA PHE A 207 9.42 -16.76 6.99
C PHE A 207 10.62 -15.89 6.66
N SER A 208 11.46 -15.58 7.65
CA SER A 208 12.62 -14.69 7.50
C SER A 208 12.23 -13.35 6.85
N ILE A 209 11.06 -12.82 7.20
CA ILE A 209 10.61 -11.50 6.77
C ILE A 209 11.29 -10.48 7.69
N PRO A 210 11.96 -9.44 7.15
CA PRO A 210 12.56 -8.39 7.96
C PRO A 210 11.54 -7.68 8.86
N ASP A 211 11.97 -7.24 10.05
CA ASP A 211 11.09 -6.56 11.00
C ASP A 211 10.53 -5.25 10.46
N VAL A 212 11.37 -4.48 9.77
CA VAL A 212 10.96 -3.27 9.07
C VAL A 212 11.80 -3.14 7.80
N PHE A 213 11.18 -2.71 6.71
CA PHE A 213 11.92 -2.23 5.54
C PHE A 213 12.38 -0.78 5.82
N ARG A 214 13.63 -0.65 6.28
CA ARG A 214 14.31 0.64 6.48
C ARG A 214 15.68 0.59 5.84
N THR A 215 16.01 1.64 5.10
CA THR A 215 17.39 1.86 4.65
C THR A 215 18.24 2.39 5.81
N PRO A 216 19.58 2.35 5.71
CA PRO A 216 20.45 2.93 6.74
C PRO A 216 20.10 4.39 7.06
N PHE A 217 19.77 5.19 6.04
CA PHE A 217 19.37 6.58 6.23
C PHE A 217 18.01 6.71 6.96
N VAL A 218 17.01 5.92 6.58
CA VAL A 218 15.72 5.92 7.30
C VAL A 218 15.89 5.52 8.77
N GLU A 219 16.74 4.53 9.05
CA GLU A 219 17.04 4.10 10.42
C GLU A 219 17.77 5.19 11.21
N GLU A 220 18.68 5.93 10.56
CA GLU A 220 19.36 7.09 11.15
C GLU A 220 18.35 8.16 11.58
N ILE A 221 17.45 8.58 10.68
CA ILE A 221 16.41 9.59 10.97
C ILE A 221 15.54 9.15 12.16
N ILE A 222 15.08 7.90 12.15
CA ILE A 222 14.22 7.37 13.20
C ILE A 222 14.98 7.29 14.53
N SER A 223 16.21 6.77 14.52
CA SER A 223 17.04 6.65 15.72
C SER A 223 17.37 8.01 16.33
N GLU A 224 17.74 8.99 15.49
CA GLU A 224 18.01 10.36 15.90
C GLU A 224 16.77 10.98 16.56
N TYR A 225 15.61 10.83 15.93
CA TYR A 225 14.36 11.32 16.48
C TYR A 225 13.95 10.63 17.78
N ASP A 226 14.08 9.30 17.86
CA ASP A 226 13.71 8.56 19.07
C ASP A 226 14.60 8.94 20.26
N GLN A 227 15.88 9.27 20.01
CA GLN A 227 16.84 9.69 21.03
C GLN A 227 16.69 11.15 21.45
N THR A 228 16.46 12.05 20.50
CA THR A 228 16.54 13.51 20.74
C THR A 228 15.20 14.22 20.68
N LYS A 229 14.16 13.57 20.14
CA LYS A 229 12.87 14.16 19.75
C LYS A 229 13.01 15.30 18.74
N SER A 230 14.08 15.25 17.95
CA SER A 230 14.38 16.15 16.84
C SER A 230 15.13 15.41 15.73
N VAL A 231 15.18 16.01 14.54
CA VAL A 231 16.04 15.61 13.43
C VAL A 231 16.93 16.81 13.12
N SER A 232 18.23 16.60 13.03
CA SER A 232 19.19 17.65 12.72
C SER A 232 18.92 18.24 11.34
N GLN A 233 19.29 19.50 11.17
CA GLN A 233 19.12 20.23 9.91
C GLN A 233 19.68 19.49 8.69
N PRO A 234 20.94 18.97 8.70
CA PRO A 234 21.47 18.25 7.54
C PRO A 234 20.66 17.00 7.17
N ASN A 235 20.13 16.29 8.17
CA ASN A 235 19.34 15.10 7.96
C ASN A 235 17.91 15.42 7.49
N PHE A 236 17.33 16.51 7.97
CA PHE A 236 16.06 17.01 7.46
C PHE A 236 16.18 17.51 6.02
N GLU A 237 17.24 18.25 5.69
CA GLU A 237 17.48 18.79 4.34
C GLU A 237 17.64 17.69 3.29
N LYS A 238 18.18 16.51 3.63
CA LYS A 238 18.22 15.33 2.74
C LYS A 238 16.84 14.80 2.38
N LEU A 239 15.82 15.13 3.15
CA LEU A 239 14.43 14.79 2.84
C LEU A 239 13.80 15.77 1.86
N LEU A 240 14.37 16.95 1.63
CA LEU A 240 13.82 17.97 0.75
C LEU A 240 14.07 17.62 -0.72
N ILE A 241 13.10 17.91 -1.59
CA ILE A 241 13.18 17.59 -3.01
C ILE A 241 14.32 18.30 -3.73
N GLU A 242 14.67 19.53 -3.31
CA GLU A 242 15.73 20.32 -3.95
C GLU A 242 17.12 19.71 -3.73
N ASN A 243 17.31 18.94 -2.67
CA ASN A 243 18.59 18.30 -2.38
C ASN A 243 18.94 17.20 -3.42
N ASP A 244 17.95 16.70 -4.17
CA ASP A 244 18.08 15.69 -5.24
C ASP A 244 18.92 14.47 -4.81
N GLN A 245 18.77 14.06 -3.55
CA GLN A 245 19.47 12.93 -2.96
C GLN A 245 18.61 11.66 -2.96
N PRO A 246 19.20 10.46 -3.14
CA PRO A 246 18.46 9.20 -3.10
C PRO A 246 17.75 8.96 -1.76
N GLU A 247 18.26 9.52 -0.67
CA GLU A 247 17.70 9.50 0.69
C GLU A 247 16.20 9.86 0.74
N ARG A 248 15.76 10.84 -0.06
CA ARG A 248 14.35 11.21 -0.12
C ARG A 248 13.50 10.04 -0.61
N ASP A 249 13.88 9.38 -1.70
CA ASP A 249 13.15 8.23 -2.26
C ASP A 249 13.11 7.06 -1.27
N GLU A 250 14.21 6.84 -0.53
CA GLU A 250 14.25 5.85 0.55
C GLU A 250 13.22 6.17 1.65
N PHE A 251 13.14 7.44 2.07
CA PHE A 251 12.20 7.89 3.08
C PHE A 251 10.75 7.88 2.59
N VAL A 252 10.49 8.25 1.34
CA VAL A 252 9.18 8.08 0.69
C VAL A 252 8.73 6.61 0.78
N GLY A 253 9.67 5.68 0.60
CA GLY A 253 9.39 4.26 0.76
C GLY A 253 8.99 3.86 2.17
N TYR A 254 9.62 4.44 3.18
CA TYR A 254 9.19 4.28 4.56
C TYR A 254 7.79 4.87 4.79
N VAL A 255 7.54 6.10 4.35
CA VAL A 255 6.24 6.79 4.48
C VAL A 255 5.11 6.02 3.80
N LYS A 256 5.36 5.35 2.66
CA LYS A 256 4.38 4.49 1.98
C LYS A 256 3.91 3.35 2.90
N ASN A 257 4.83 2.64 3.53
CA ASN A 257 4.54 1.40 4.25
C ASN A 257 4.28 1.58 5.75
N TYR A 258 4.87 2.60 6.36
CA TYR A 258 4.92 2.72 7.82
C TYR A 258 4.25 4.00 8.33
N LYS A 259 3.91 4.00 9.62
CA LYS A 259 3.31 5.12 10.34
C LYS A 259 4.14 5.37 11.60
N ASN A 260 4.48 6.63 11.86
CA ASN A 260 5.07 7.08 13.13
C ASN A 260 4.42 8.42 13.51
N ILE A 261 3.58 8.42 14.54
CA ILE A 261 2.73 9.57 14.89
C ILE A 261 3.57 10.78 15.30
N GLU A 262 4.57 10.57 16.16
CA GLU A 262 5.38 11.67 16.70
C GLU A 262 6.29 12.25 15.60
N LEU A 263 7.03 11.38 14.91
CA LEU A 263 7.95 11.79 13.84
C LEU A 263 7.22 12.49 12.70
N SER A 264 6.09 11.95 12.23
CA SER A 264 5.35 12.57 11.11
C SER A 264 4.87 13.98 11.42
N ARG A 265 4.39 14.23 12.64
CA ARG A 265 3.98 15.56 13.10
C ARG A 265 5.17 16.49 13.28
N TYR A 266 6.29 15.98 13.80
CA TYR A 266 7.52 16.75 13.92
C TYR A 266 8.00 17.22 12.55
N LEU A 267 8.15 16.30 11.58
CA LEU A 267 8.66 16.63 10.26
C LEU A 267 7.76 17.62 9.51
N LEU A 268 6.43 17.49 9.61
CA LEU A 268 5.51 18.46 9.01
C LEU A 268 5.64 19.85 9.64
N LYS A 269 5.78 19.94 10.97
CA LYS A 269 6.02 21.22 11.65
C LYS A 269 7.35 21.84 11.21
N THR A 270 8.41 21.05 11.12
CA THR A 270 9.71 21.52 10.63
C THR A 270 9.61 22.03 9.19
N ALA A 271 8.90 21.32 8.32
CA ALA A 271 8.69 21.74 6.93
C ALA A 271 7.90 23.05 6.82
N ILE A 272 6.85 23.23 7.64
CA ILE A 272 6.08 24.48 7.72
C ILE A 272 7.01 25.64 8.10
N VAL A 273 7.90 25.44 9.07
CA VAL A 273 8.87 26.46 9.51
C VAL A 273 9.84 26.80 8.37
N TYR A 274 10.43 25.79 7.71
CA TYR A 274 11.31 26.00 6.56
C TYR A 274 10.61 26.75 5.41
N ARG A 275 9.32 26.48 5.19
CA ARG A 275 8.56 27.16 4.14
C ARG A 275 8.28 28.64 4.44
N ARG A 276 8.23 29.03 5.71
CA ARG A 276 8.02 30.44 6.11
C ARG A 276 9.27 31.29 6.01
N ASP A 277 10.43 30.66 6.19
CA ASP A 277 11.69 31.35 6.34
C ASP A 277 12.65 30.89 5.25
N ASP A 278 12.55 31.56 4.11
CA ASP A 278 13.38 31.34 2.91
C ASP A 278 14.90 31.53 3.18
N GLU A 279 15.30 32.05 4.35
CA GLU A 279 16.71 32.26 4.75
C GLU A 279 17.26 31.19 5.71
N MET A 280 16.45 30.22 6.16
CA MET A 280 16.86 29.23 7.16
C MET A 280 17.88 28.18 6.67
N SER A 281 17.99 27.98 5.36
CA SER A 281 18.68 26.83 4.78
C SER A 281 19.26 27.15 3.41
N GLU A 282 20.26 26.36 3.00
CA GLU A 282 20.74 26.31 1.62
C GLU A 282 19.69 25.70 0.68
N PHE A 283 18.78 24.87 1.20
CA PHE A 283 17.73 24.19 0.45
C PHE A 283 16.34 24.71 0.84
N TYR A 284 15.56 25.02 -0.18
CA TYR A 284 14.22 25.48 -0.07
C TYR A 284 13.24 24.32 0.14
N CYS A 285 12.36 24.47 1.14
CA CYS A 285 11.24 23.56 1.31
C CYS A 285 10.17 23.89 0.25
N MET A 286 9.98 22.98 -0.69
CA MET A 286 9.05 23.12 -1.80
C MET A 286 7.64 22.65 -1.41
N CYS A 287 6.63 22.97 -2.23
CA CYS A 287 5.26 22.53 -1.98
C CYS A 287 5.15 20.99 -1.95
N GLU A 288 5.98 20.30 -2.73
CA GLU A 288 6.14 18.85 -2.79
C GLU A 288 6.60 18.25 -1.46
N ASP A 289 7.43 18.97 -0.71
CA ASP A 289 7.91 18.55 0.61
C ASP A 289 6.77 18.65 1.62
N LEU A 290 6.04 19.76 1.62
CA LEU A 290 4.85 19.93 2.46
C LEU A 290 3.81 18.85 2.18
N LEU A 291 3.58 18.50 0.90
CA LEU A 291 2.69 17.41 0.52
C LEU A 291 3.13 16.06 1.08
N MET A 292 4.44 15.77 1.07
CA MET A 292 5.00 14.52 1.60
C MET A 292 4.75 14.38 3.09
N PHE A 293 5.14 15.40 3.85
CA PHE A 293 5.02 15.39 5.28
C PHE A 293 3.54 15.47 5.71
N SER A 294 2.70 16.18 4.95
CA SER A 294 1.24 16.19 5.11
C SER A 294 0.65 14.80 4.91
N TYR A 295 1.03 14.09 3.84
CA TYR A 295 0.60 12.73 3.62
C TYR A 295 1.03 11.82 4.78
N PHE A 296 2.29 11.91 5.22
CA PHE A 296 2.80 11.09 6.31
C PHE A 296 2.01 11.31 7.62
N ALA A 297 1.79 12.58 8.02
CA ALA A 297 0.99 12.92 9.19
C ALA A 297 -0.48 12.49 9.03
N SER A 298 -1.05 12.61 7.84
CA SER A 298 -2.46 12.25 7.59
C SER A 298 -2.76 10.75 7.77
N LYS A 299 -1.74 9.87 7.72
CA LYS A 299 -1.89 8.44 8.04
C LYS A 299 -2.28 8.23 9.52
N ASN A 300 -2.10 9.24 10.36
CA ASN A 300 -2.42 9.17 11.77
C ASN A 300 -3.92 9.11 12.06
N LYS A 301 -4.73 9.73 11.20
CA LYS A 301 -6.20 9.80 11.30
C LYS A 301 -6.72 10.49 12.56
N HIS A 302 -6.06 11.56 13.01
CA HIS A 302 -6.53 12.40 14.11
C HIS A 302 -6.75 13.86 13.68
N VAL A 303 -7.59 14.57 14.44
CA VAL A 303 -7.94 15.98 14.22
C VAL A 303 -6.71 16.90 14.23
N ILE A 304 -5.74 16.65 15.11
CA ILE A 304 -4.51 17.44 15.15
C ILE A 304 -3.71 17.34 13.83
N ASP A 305 -3.79 16.23 13.12
CA ASP A 305 -3.15 16.08 11.81
C ASP A 305 -3.89 16.92 10.75
N LEU A 306 -5.21 17.10 10.86
CA LEU A 306 -5.96 18.06 10.04
C LEU A 306 -5.49 19.50 10.27
N HIS A 307 -5.27 19.91 11.53
CA HIS A 307 -4.80 21.27 11.84
C HIS A 307 -3.44 21.55 11.23
N LEU A 308 -2.50 20.61 11.33
CA LEU A 308 -1.17 20.76 10.73
C LEU A 308 -1.21 20.79 9.19
N VAL A 309 -2.07 19.98 8.58
CA VAL A 309 -2.24 19.99 7.11
C VAL A 309 -2.90 21.28 6.63
N LEU A 310 -3.84 21.85 7.41
CA LEU A 310 -4.39 23.18 7.14
C LEU A 310 -3.33 24.27 7.23
N GLU A 311 -2.50 24.23 8.27
CA GLU A 311 -1.38 25.18 8.43
C GLU A 311 -0.39 25.08 7.27
N ALA A 312 0.01 23.86 6.87
CA ALA A 312 0.84 23.64 5.68
C ALA A 312 0.19 24.15 4.40
N LYS A 313 -1.13 23.99 4.23
CA LYS A 313 -1.84 24.53 3.06
C LYS A 313 -1.80 26.07 3.03
N LEU A 314 -1.92 26.71 4.18
CA LEU A 314 -2.00 28.16 4.29
C LEU A 314 -0.64 28.84 4.16
N VAL A 315 0.43 28.14 4.52
CA VAL A 315 1.80 28.64 4.36
C VAL A 315 2.26 28.66 2.89
N ASP A 316 1.64 27.85 2.04
CA ASP A 316 1.91 27.75 0.60
C ASP A 316 0.74 28.30 -0.25
N PHE A 317 0.03 29.31 0.26
CA PHE A 317 -1.22 29.78 -0.36
C PHE A 317 -1.03 30.54 -1.69
N ASP A 318 0.15 31.13 -1.93
CA ASP A 318 0.40 32.07 -3.04
C ASP A 318 1.06 31.42 -4.28
N THR A 319 1.45 30.15 -4.19
CA THR A 319 1.97 29.38 -5.33
C THR A 319 0.81 28.70 -6.05
N TRP A 320 0.49 29.24 -7.22
CA TRP A 320 -0.49 28.70 -8.15
C TRP A 320 -0.34 27.16 -8.29
N CYS A 321 -1.36 26.42 -7.85
CA CYS A 321 -1.60 24.99 -8.13
C CYS A 321 -0.70 23.91 -7.47
N GLY A 322 0.15 24.21 -6.49
CA GLY A 322 1.07 23.21 -5.88
C GLY A 322 0.43 22.31 -4.81
N PHE A 323 0.06 22.88 -3.66
CA PHE A 323 -0.55 22.11 -2.56
C PHE A 323 -2.06 21.87 -2.80
N ASP A 324 -2.40 20.65 -3.23
CA ASP A 324 -3.76 20.17 -3.52
C ASP A 324 -4.65 20.41 -2.28
N GLY A 325 -5.66 21.30 -2.40
CA GLY A 325 -6.57 21.63 -1.29
C GLY A 325 -7.27 20.39 -0.74
N GLU A 326 -7.37 19.36 -1.56
CA GLU A 326 -7.79 18.01 -1.30
C GLU A 326 -7.06 17.32 -0.13
N MET A 327 -5.80 17.68 0.14
CA MET A 327 -5.01 17.05 1.20
C MET A 327 -5.64 17.22 2.59
N ILE A 328 -6.43 18.26 2.82
CA ILE A 328 -7.11 18.48 4.11
C ILE A 328 -8.12 17.37 4.43
N PHE A 329 -8.60 16.64 3.43
CA PHE A 329 -9.58 15.57 3.62
C PHE A 329 -8.92 14.24 3.97
N TYR A 330 -7.60 14.11 3.87
CA TYR A 330 -6.91 12.85 4.17
C TYR A 330 -6.97 12.43 5.63
N PRO A 331 -6.78 13.32 6.63
CA PRO A 331 -6.77 12.93 8.03
C PRO A 331 -8.10 12.31 8.49
N LEU A 332 -9.24 12.93 8.19
CA LEU A 332 -10.55 12.48 8.71
C LEU A 332 -11.47 11.85 7.64
N GLY A 333 -11.17 12.05 6.35
CA GLY A 333 -12.07 11.71 5.26
C GLY A 333 -13.04 12.85 4.92
N TYR A 334 -13.74 12.72 3.79
CA TYR A 334 -14.53 13.81 3.21
C TYR A 334 -15.56 14.42 4.17
N GLN A 335 -16.56 13.63 4.57
CA GLN A 335 -17.68 14.13 5.38
C GLN A 335 -17.22 14.58 6.78
N GLN A 336 -16.36 13.79 7.42
CA GLN A 336 -15.87 14.10 8.77
C GLN A 336 -15.04 15.39 8.81
N THR A 337 -14.21 15.66 7.79
CA THR A 337 -13.49 16.93 7.68
C THR A 337 -14.45 18.10 7.50
N LYS A 338 -15.48 17.99 6.64
CA LYS A 338 -16.48 19.06 6.45
C LYS A 338 -17.27 19.36 7.72
N ASP A 339 -17.75 18.31 8.38
CA ASP A 339 -18.49 18.44 9.64
C ASP A 339 -17.61 19.06 10.73
N TYR A 340 -16.34 18.67 10.80
CA TYR A 340 -15.39 19.24 11.75
C TYR A 340 -15.19 20.75 11.49
N ILE A 341 -14.90 21.15 10.24
CA ILE A 341 -14.66 22.56 9.89
C ILE A 341 -15.91 23.40 10.17
N ALA A 342 -17.10 22.91 9.78
CA ALA A 342 -18.36 23.63 10.00
C ALA A 342 -18.64 23.87 11.49
N ASN A 343 -18.41 22.86 12.33
CA ASN A 343 -18.69 22.95 13.77
C ASN A 343 -17.61 23.67 14.59
N ASN A 344 -16.41 23.88 14.02
CA ASN A 344 -15.25 24.45 14.74
C ASN A 344 -14.68 25.69 14.05
N LYS A 345 -15.49 26.41 13.27
CA LYS A 345 -15.04 27.58 12.48
C LYS A 345 -14.31 28.63 13.33
N GLU A 346 -14.90 29.04 14.45
CA GLU A 346 -14.29 30.03 15.35
C GLU A 346 -12.96 29.54 15.94
N PHE A 347 -12.95 28.29 16.43
CA PHE A 347 -11.74 27.67 16.96
C PHE A 347 -10.62 27.62 15.91
N LEU A 348 -10.93 27.26 14.66
CA LEU A 348 -9.94 27.18 13.59
C LEU A 348 -9.36 28.55 13.24
N VAL A 349 -10.19 29.60 13.22
CA VAL A 349 -9.72 30.99 13.00
C VAL A 349 -8.79 31.46 14.11
N GLU A 350 -9.03 31.04 15.36
CA GLU A 350 -8.19 31.41 16.49
C GLU A 350 -6.88 30.60 16.58
N ASN A 351 -6.89 29.34 16.12
CA ASN A 351 -5.81 28.38 16.43
C ASN A 351 -5.03 27.87 15.21
N VAL A 352 -5.48 28.17 13.99
CA VAL A 352 -4.76 27.81 12.76
C VAL A 352 -4.29 29.09 12.08
N GLU A 353 -2.98 29.30 12.04
CA GLU A 353 -2.37 30.50 11.48
C GLU A 353 -2.74 30.66 10.00
N GLY A 354 -3.22 31.86 9.63
CA GLY A 354 -3.70 32.16 8.27
C GLY A 354 -5.13 31.70 7.96
N PHE A 355 -5.81 30.99 8.88
CA PHE A 355 -7.16 30.48 8.64
C PHE A 355 -8.20 31.60 8.83
N ALA A 356 -8.85 32.01 7.74
CA ALA A 356 -9.88 33.05 7.75
C ALA A 356 -11.29 32.44 7.75
N PRO A 357 -12.33 33.20 8.17
CA PRO A 357 -13.72 32.73 8.10
C PRO A 357 -14.12 32.24 6.70
N GLN A 358 -13.66 32.89 5.63
CA GLN A 358 -13.96 32.51 4.25
C GLN A 358 -13.25 31.22 3.82
N THR A 359 -12.12 30.88 4.47
CA THR A 359 -11.37 29.64 4.24
C THR A 359 -12.21 28.41 4.60
N ALA A 360 -12.98 28.48 5.69
CA ALA A 360 -13.91 27.42 6.07
C ALA A 360 -14.97 27.16 4.98
N ASP A 361 -15.57 28.24 4.47
CA ASP A 361 -16.62 28.17 3.46
C ASP A 361 -16.07 27.59 2.15
N TYR A 362 -14.88 28.01 1.73
CA TYR A 362 -14.16 27.44 0.57
C TYR A 362 -14.03 25.91 0.67
N PHE A 363 -13.53 25.39 1.79
CA PHE A 363 -13.32 23.94 1.95
C PHE A 363 -14.63 23.15 2.08
N ILE A 364 -15.68 23.76 2.65
CA ILE A 364 -16.99 23.12 2.76
C ILE A 364 -17.70 23.08 1.40
N GLU A 365 -17.61 24.15 0.61
CA GLU A 365 -18.45 24.34 -0.58
C GLU A 365 -17.77 23.92 -1.89
N SER A 366 -16.44 24.01 -1.98
CA SER A 366 -15.74 23.89 -3.27
C SER A 366 -15.37 22.45 -3.67
N PHE A 367 -15.50 21.50 -2.75
CA PHE A 367 -15.11 20.10 -2.98
C PHE A 367 -16.31 19.17 -2.88
N ASP A 368 -16.54 18.40 -3.95
CA ASP A 368 -17.50 17.30 -3.95
C ASP A 368 -16.81 15.94 -3.71
N GLU A 369 -17.55 14.98 -3.16
CA GLU A 369 -17.02 13.67 -2.80
C GLU A 369 -16.44 12.91 -4.01
N GLU A 370 -17.07 13.03 -5.17
CA GLU A 370 -16.71 12.30 -6.38
C GLU A 370 -15.38 12.81 -6.97
N TYR A 371 -15.19 14.13 -6.99
CA TYR A 371 -13.97 14.82 -7.37
C TYR A 371 -12.81 14.40 -6.48
N LEU A 372 -13.03 14.36 -5.15
CA LEU A 372 -12.01 13.87 -4.24
C LEU A 372 -11.67 12.41 -4.53
N TYR A 373 -12.63 11.48 -4.56
CA TYR A 373 -12.30 10.06 -4.76
C TYR A 373 -11.61 9.77 -6.10
N LYS A 374 -11.98 10.46 -7.18
CA LYS A 374 -11.40 10.27 -8.52
C LYS A 374 -10.05 10.97 -8.70
N GLN A 375 -9.87 12.18 -8.17
CA GLN A 375 -8.66 12.97 -8.43
C GLN A 375 -7.62 12.86 -7.32
N ILE A 376 -8.00 12.73 -6.05
CA ILE A 376 -7.06 12.60 -4.93
C ILE A 376 -6.12 11.41 -5.06
N HIS A 377 -6.70 10.25 -5.37
CA HIS A 377 -5.93 9.02 -5.51
C HIS A 377 -5.00 9.09 -6.73
N SER A 378 -5.30 9.98 -7.68
CA SER A 378 -4.36 10.33 -8.73
C SER A 378 -3.31 11.31 -8.21
N ARG A 379 -3.69 12.39 -7.49
CA ARG A 379 -2.94 13.65 -7.19
C ARG A 379 -2.00 13.69 -6.00
N ALA A 380 -2.38 13.16 -4.84
CA ALA A 380 -1.51 13.22 -3.66
C ALA A 380 -0.18 12.44 -3.84
N PHE A 381 -0.10 11.58 -4.86
CA PHE A 381 1.10 10.83 -5.24
C PHE A 381 1.85 11.43 -6.43
N TRP A 382 1.53 12.62 -6.96
CA TRP A 382 2.25 13.17 -8.12
C TRP A 382 3.70 13.51 -7.82
N TYR A 383 4.01 13.68 -6.54
CA TYR A 383 5.30 14.15 -6.07
C TYR A 383 6.10 13.06 -5.32
N PHE A 384 5.62 11.80 -5.39
CA PHE A 384 6.30 10.60 -4.89
C PHE A 384 6.57 9.62 -6.02
#